data_AF-A0A7C5KKT6-F1
#
_entry.id   AF-A0A7C5KKT6-F1
#
_cell.length_a   1.000
_cell.length_b   1.000
_cell.length_c   1.000
_cell.angle_alpha   90.00
_cell.angle_beta   90.00
_cell.angle_gamma   90.00
#
_symmetry.space_group_name_H-M   'P 1'
#
loop_
_entity.id
_entity.type
_entity.pdbx_description
1 polymer ?
#
loop_
_entity_poly.entity_id
_entity_poly.type
_entity_poly.pdbx_seq_one_letter_code
_entity_poly.pdbx_strand_id
1 'polypeptide(L)'
;MSPTHLQSQAVLKFRELQSTMRSLKAELKEREPDKVKRIQVGLRFMAETKMEERMKEVSDMLEGKSWDEAIRQMDTIRKDLDQLMQLLLDRDVDLRKLMEQIDKLEKFKNKVDKLLSEQRKEKEESSKAEKLKKHIEDLKEARSRVQDLIAKEQEVKSGTKALGATAKEDPRLTEKQGELAEKAEKLEESLKALEQEGKDLSKGEGSEGKAGGAEGQSGSASSSAGKAAESMQRAQARMGAKAPEAALDDQENAIDELKRADEALQKMEEEAQRKLLSLPFEQLSKKQLETMQKTDDLAKDMDKAQEAEKGEDGNGGGEPIPGKKNVELAVPKQKNAAGSLKERKPSKARRDQKDAEDELKEAKKKLEDALAQLRQELQEEVLRALEERFTAMLAKQVALTSRTKVTQKRRKRIEALAQSGIVPTSIKTACRQISKGERSLEAEARSALRLLEEEGSTAVFPEIVKELAQELRKVAGLLESFETGESVTVRQLEVERLLKALLEALRKQIEYNDDESKPSQPNDGEQPLVPLSAELRMLRTLQEGVNRKTKVVNKMKKGKSRKELADDAARQEGRVGGLTRKLANKLQKDEGNEDGEDK
;
A
#
# COMPACT_ATOMS: atom_id res chain seq x y z
N MET A 1 20.80 -1.95 -52.83
CA MET A 1 19.65 -2.88 -52.84
C MET A 1 18.59 -2.33 -53.78
N SER A 2 17.94 -3.18 -54.60
CA SER A 2 16.84 -2.71 -55.45
C SER A 2 15.57 -2.48 -54.62
N PRO A 3 14.67 -1.56 -55.02
CA PRO A 3 13.37 -1.37 -54.37
C PRO A 3 12.53 -2.64 -54.29
N THR A 4 12.58 -3.48 -55.33
CA THR A 4 11.93 -4.79 -55.39
C THR A 4 12.44 -5.75 -54.31
N HIS A 5 13.76 -5.78 -54.07
CA HIS A 5 14.34 -6.62 -53.02
C HIS A 5 13.88 -6.19 -51.61
N LEU A 6 13.78 -4.89 -51.37
CA LEU A 6 13.28 -4.36 -50.09
C LEU A 6 11.79 -4.68 -49.89
N GLN A 7 10.99 -4.61 -50.94
CA GLN A 7 9.58 -4.97 -50.89
C GLN A 7 9.38 -6.47 -50.60
N SER A 8 10.17 -7.35 -51.23
CA SER A 8 10.14 -8.78 -50.93
C SER A 8 10.51 -9.09 -49.48
N GLN A 9 11.50 -8.38 -48.91
CA GLN A 9 11.81 -8.50 -47.48
C GLN A 9 10.66 -8.03 -46.58
N ALA A 10 9.96 -6.96 -46.94
CA ALA A 10 8.81 -6.49 -46.18
C ALA A 10 7.67 -7.51 -46.17
N VAL A 11 7.39 -8.17 -47.30
CA VAL A 11 6.40 -9.25 -47.41
C VAL A 11 6.77 -10.42 -46.49
N LEU A 12 8.04 -10.82 -46.46
CA LEU A 12 8.50 -11.91 -45.59
C LEU A 12 8.29 -11.57 -44.11
N LYS A 13 8.70 -10.38 -43.68
CA LYS A 13 8.49 -9.92 -42.29
C LYS A 13 7.00 -9.84 -41.92
N PHE A 14 6.15 -9.44 -42.85
CA PHE A 14 4.70 -9.42 -42.62
C PHE A 14 4.13 -10.83 -42.41
N ARG A 15 4.60 -11.83 -43.18
CA ARG A 15 4.22 -13.24 -42.97
C ARG A 15 4.72 -13.79 -41.65
N GLU A 16 5.95 -13.46 -41.26
CA GLU A 16 6.50 -13.82 -39.95
C GLU A 16 5.63 -13.26 -38.84
N LEU A 17 5.26 -11.97 -38.89
CA LEU A 17 4.33 -11.35 -37.94
C LEU A 17 2.98 -12.08 -37.86
N GLN A 18 2.39 -12.44 -39.00
CA GLN A 18 1.15 -13.21 -39.01
C GLN A 18 1.30 -14.57 -38.34
N SER A 19 2.44 -15.25 -38.55
CA SER A 19 2.70 -16.56 -37.94
C SER A 19 2.90 -16.45 -36.43
N THR A 20 3.66 -15.45 -35.95
CA THR A 20 3.90 -15.25 -34.52
C THR A 20 2.62 -14.88 -33.80
N MET A 21 1.78 -14.03 -34.39
CA MET A 21 0.45 -13.71 -33.85
C MET A 21 -0.42 -14.97 -33.70
N ARG A 22 -0.41 -15.89 -34.67
CA ARG A 22 -1.17 -17.15 -34.57
C ARG A 22 -0.64 -18.08 -33.48
N SER A 23 0.67 -18.16 -33.32
CA SER A 23 1.31 -18.95 -32.27
C SER A 23 1.00 -18.38 -30.88
N LEU A 24 1.21 -17.07 -30.68
CA LEU A 24 0.91 -16.38 -29.42
C LEU A 24 -0.57 -16.50 -29.03
N LYS A 25 -1.49 -16.43 -30.01
CA LYS A 25 -2.92 -16.66 -29.77
C LYS A 25 -3.19 -18.05 -29.16
N ALA A 26 -2.44 -19.08 -29.56
CA ALA A 26 -2.61 -20.43 -29.04
C ALA A 26 -2.03 -20.57 -27.62
N GLU A 27 -0.87 -19.98 -27.37
CA GLU A 27 -0.17 -20.02 -26.07
C GLU A 27 -0.89 -19.20 -24.98
N LEU A 28 -1.43 -18.05 -25.33
CA LEU A 28 -2.09 -17.13 -24.38
C LEU A 28 -3.56 -17.49 -24.10
N LYS A 29 -4.12 -18.51 -24.76
CA LYS A 29 -5.55 -18.84 -24.73
C LYS A 29 -6.10 -19.08 -23.31
N GLU A 30 -5.30 -19.67 -22.44
CA GLU A 30 -5.71 -20.00 -21.06
C GLU A 30 -5.27 -18.95 -20.03
N ARG A 31 -4.21 -18.20 -20.31
CA ARG A 31 -3.60 -17.25 -19.36
C ARG A 31 -4.12 -15.82 -19.51
N GLU A 32 -4.37 -15.38 -20.74
CA GLU A 32 -4.65 -13.97 -21.05
C GLU A 32 -5.71 -13.84 -22.16
N PRO A 33 -6.99 -14.15 -21.86
CA PRO A 33 -8.06 -14.24 -22.87
C PRO A 33 -8.33 -12.91 -23.60
N ASP A 34 -8.00 -11.78 -22.98
CA ASP A 34 -8.19 -10.47 -23.59
C ASP A 34 -7.10 -10.11 -24.60
N LYS A 35 -5.83 -10.45 -24.34
CA LYS A 35 -4.76 -10.31 -25.33
C LYS A 35 -5.03 -11.21 -26.54
N VAL A 36 -5.61 -12.39 -26.32
CA VAL A 36 -6.08 -13.31 -27.37
C VAL A 36 -7.18 -12.67 -28.23
N LYS A 37 -8.17 -12.00 -27.63
CA LYS A 37 -9.22 -11.28 -28.37
C LYS A 37 -8.62 -10.17 -29.25
N ARG A 38 -7.63 -9.41 -28.76
CA ARG A 38 -6.95 -8.38 -29.56
C ARG A 38 -6.17 -8.97 -30.72
N ILE A 39 -5.41 -10.04 -30.48
CA ILE A 39 -4.71 -10.76 -31.55
C ILE A 39 -5.72 -11.25 -32.59
N GLN A 40 -6.89 -11.75 -32.18
CA GLN A 40 -7.96 -12.14 -33.12
C GLN A 40 -8.49 -10.96 -33.94
N VAL A 41 -8.73 -9.81 -33.32
CA VAL A 41 -9.16 -8.59 -34.00
C VAL A 41 -8.09 -8.11 -34.99
N GLY A 42 -6.81 -8.11 -34.60
CA GLY A 42 -5.70 -7.76 -35.49
C GLY A 42 -5.53 -8.74 -36.66
N LEU A 43 -5.63 -10.05 -36.41
CA LEU A 43 -5.64 -11.07 -37.47
C LEU A 43 -6.80 -10.87 -38.45
N ARG A 44 -7.99 -10.52 -37.96
CA ARG A 44 -9.16 -10.22 -38.79
C ARG A 44 -8.94 -8.95 -39.61
N PHE A 45 -8.46 -7.88 -38.98
CA PHE A 45 -8.14 -6.61 -39.65
C PHE A 45 -7.13 -6.79 -40.79
N MET A 46 -6.10 -7.62 -40.59
CA MET A 46 -5.14 -7.94 -41.67
C MET A 46 -5.78 -8.66 -42.86
N ALA A 47 -6.73 -9.55 -42.60
CA ALA A 47 -7.46 -10.25 -43.65
C ALA A 47 -8.41 -9.30 -44.41
N GLU A 48 -9.12 -8.43 -43.68
CA GLU A 48 -10.08 -7.48 -44.26
C GLU A 48 -9.42 -6.39 -45.11
N THR A 49 -8.25 -5.91 -44.70
CA THR A 49 -7.47 -4.89 -45.44
C THR A 49 -6.69 -5.47 -46.63
N LYS A 50 -6.64 -6.81 -46.75
CA LYS A 50 -5.91 -7.53 -47.82
C LYS A 50 -4.45 -7.11 -47.95
N MET A 51 -3.80 -6.83 -46.82
CA MET A 51 -2.44 -6.28 -46.79
C MET A 51 -1.41 -7.15 -47.53
N GLU A 52 -1.52 -8.49 -47.45
CA GLU A 52 -0.59 -9.37 -48.18
C GLU A 52 -0.75 -9.27 -49.70
N GLU A 53 -1.99 -9.16 -50.20
CA GLU A 53 -2.27 -9.00 -51.63
C GLU A 53 -1.74 -7.66 -52.13
N ARG A 54 -2.04 -6.56 -51.40
CA ARG A 54 -1.53 -5.23 -51.73
C ARG A 54 0.00 -5.16 -51.72
N MET A 55 0.66 -5.81 -50.77
CA MET A 55 2.13 -5.85 -50.74
C MET A 55 2.73 -6.60 -51.94
N LYS A 56 2.04 -7.63 -52.48
CA LYS A 56 2.43 -8.31 -53.73
C LYS A 56 2.19 -7.42 -54.94
N GLU A 57 1.05 -6.74 -55.02
CA GLU A 57 0.75 -5.78 -56.09
C GLU A 57 1.80 -4.66 -56.17
N VAL A 58 2.30 -4.20 -55.02
CA VAL A 58 3.41 -3.24 -54.98
C VAL A 58 4.69 -3.82 -55.60
N SER A 59 5.02 -5.09 -55.35
CA SER A 59 6.16 -5.75 -56.01
C SER A 59 6.01 -5.73 -57.53
N ASP A 60 4.83 -6.07 -58.05
CA ASP A 60 4.53 -6.08 -59.47
C ASP A 60 4.64 -4.67 -60.08
N MET A 61 4.14 -3.64 -59.38
CA MET A 61 4.25 -2.24 -59.80
C MET A 61 5.71 -1.74 -59.82
N LEU A 62 6.54 -2.16 -58.86
CA LEU A 62 7.96 -1.81 -58.83
C LEU A 62 8.74 -2.50 -59.97
N GLU A 63 8.40 -3.75 -60.30
CA GLU A 63 8.96 -4.48 -61.46
C GLU A 63 8.53 -3.84 -62.78
N GLY A 64 7.27 -3.43 -62.88
CA GLY A 64 6.69 -2.70 -64.00
C GLY A 64 7.15 -1.24 -64.12
N LYS A 65 7.99 -0.74 -63.20
CA LYS A 65 8.47 0.66 -63.13
C LYS A 65 7.37 1.71 -62.95
N SER A 66 6.21 1.32 -62.43
CA SER A 66 5.09 2.20 -62.06
C SER A 66 5.32 2.82 -60.68
N TRP A 67 6.34 3.66 -60.56
CA TRP A 67 6.80 4.19 -59.27
C TRP A 67 5.75 5.01 -58.51
N ASP A 68 4.96 5.83 -59.22
CA ASP A 68 3.97 6.70 -58.58
C ASP A 68 2.79 5.90 -57.99
N GLU A 69 2.37 4.83 -58.66
CA GLU A 69 1.32 3.93 -58.19
C GLU A 69 1.82 3.08 -57.02
N ALA A 70 3.05 2.55 -57.14
CA ALA A 70 3.72 1.82 -56.06
C ALA A 70 3.82 2.67 -54.78
N ILE A 71 4.20 3.94 -54.89
CA ILE A 71 4.29 4.86 -53.73
C ILE A 71 2.92 5.06 -53.06
N ARG A 72 1.84 5.25 -53.84
CA ARG A 72 0.48 5.43 -53.28
C ARG A 72 -0.02 4.18 -52.55
N GLN A 73 0.27 3.00 -53.11
CA GLN A 73 -0.09 1.73 -52.47
C GLN A 73 0.75 1.48 -51.22
N MET A 74 2.06 1.75 -51.26
CA MET A 74 2.93 1.69 -50.08
C MET A 74 2.44 2.61 -48.95
N ASP A 75 2.02 3.84 -49.27
CA ASP A 75 1.45 4.77 -48.27
C ASP A 75 0.15 4.26 -47.65
N THR A 76 -0.64 3.51 -48.40
CA THR A 76 -1.89 2.89 -47.91
C THR A 76 -1.57 1.70 -47.00
N ILE A 77 -0.71 0.80 -47.44
CA ILE A 77 -0.22 -0.33 -46.64
C ILE A 77 0.41 0.16 -45.33
N ARG A 78 1.18 1.25 -45.38
CA ARG A 78 1.77 1.86 -44.18
C ARG A 78 0.70 2.32 -43.19
N LYS A 79 -0.36 2.98 -43.65
CA LYS A 79 -1.47 3.40 -42.77
C LYS A 79 -2.19 2.20 -42.17
N ASP A 80 -2.42 1.16 -42.97
CA ASP A 80 -3.06 -0.07 -42.51
C ASP A 80 -2.18 -0.78 -41.46
N LEU A 81 -0.85 -0.82 -41.64
CA LEU A 81 0.09 -1.33 -40.65
C LEU A 81 0.12 -0.47 -39.37
N ASP A 82 0.06 0.86 -39.50
CA ASP A 82 -0.02 1.77 -38.34
C ASP A 82 -1.32 1.53 -37.55
N GLN A 83 -2.45 1.26 -38.22
CA GLN A 83 -3.73 0.93 -37.58
C GLN A 83 -3.71 -0.46 -36.93
N LEU A 84 -3.14 -1.47 -37.60
CA LEU A 84 -2.95 -2.79 -37.01
C LEU A 84 -2.10 -2.71 -35.75
N MET A 85 -1.02 -1.94 -35.80
CA MET A 85 -0.15 -1.67 -34.67
C MET A 85 -0.97 -1.02 -33.53
N GLN A 86 -1.78 0.01 -33.80
CA GLN A 86 -2.67 0.59 -32.78
C GLN A 86 -3.66 -0.42 -32.18
N LEU A 87 -4.26 -1.29 -32.99
CA LEU A 87 -5.20 -2.32 -32.52
C LEU A 87 -4.54 -3.38 -31.63
N LEU A 88 -3.30 -3.75 -31.95
CA LEU A 88 -2.53 -4.72 -31.17
C LEU A 88 -1.89 -4.10 -29.93
N LEU A 89 -1.65 -2.79 -29.95
CA LEU A 89 -1.02 -2.02 -28.89
C LEU A 89 -2.00 -1.22 -28.03
N ASP A 90 -3.27 -1.61 -27.93
CA ASP A 90 -4.21 -0.94 -27.02
C ASP A 90 -3.90 -1.28 -25.54
N ARG A 91 -2.64 -1.14 -25.13
CA ARG A 91 -2.12 -1.27 -23.76
C ARG A 91 -2.84 -0.34 -22.81
N ASP A 92 -3.40 0.78 -23.28
CA ASP A 92 -4.23 1.68 -22.46
C ASP A 92 -5.46 0.95 -21.87
N VAL A 93 -6.08 0.01 -22.60
CA VAL A 93 -7.18 -0.79 -22.06
C VAL A 93 -6.69 -1.80 -21.02
N ASP A 94 -5.47 -2.35 -21.15
CA ASP A 94 -4.93 -3.27 -20.13
C ASP A 94 -4.51 -2.51 -18.87
N LEU A 95 -3.87 -1.36 -19.03
CA LEU A 95 -3.52 -0.45 -17.94
C LEU A 95 -4.76 0.02 -17.17
N ARG A 96 -5.82 0.43 -17.86
CA ARG A 96 -7.09 0.79 -17.21
C ARG A 96 -7.67 -0.36 -16.39
N LYS A 97 -7.66 -1.58 -16.92
CA LYS A 97 -8.15 -2.76 -16.18
C LYS A 97 -7.31 -3.04 -14.95
N LEU A 98 -6.00 -2.93 -15.07
CA LEU A 98 -5.08 -3.17 -13.96
C LEU A 98 -5.27 -2.13 -12.85
N MET A 99 -5.43 -0.85 -13.22
CA MET A 99 -5.79 0.22 -12.29
C MET A 99 -7.15 -0.02 -11.62
N GLU A 100 -8.17 -0.44 -12.38
CA GLU A 100 -9.48 -0.80 -11.82
C GLU A 100 -9.39 -1.98 -10.83
N GLN A 101 -8.53 -2.95 -11.10
CA GLN A 101 -8.28 -4.08 -10.18
C GLN A 101 -7.57 -3.63 -8.90
N ILE A 102 -6.54 -2.78 -9.00
CA ILE A 102 -5.85 -2.17 -7.86
C ILE A 102 -6.86 -1.39 -7.00
N ASP A 103 -7.64 -0.49 -7.59
CA ASP A 103 -8.67 0.30 -6.90
C ASP A 103 -9.69 -0.58 -6.16
N LYS A 104 -10.09 -1.71 -6.75
CA LYS A 104 -10.99 -2.67 -6.12
C LYS A 104 -10.34 -3.33 -4.90
N LEU A 105 -9.11 -3.84 -5.04
CA LEU A 105 -8.40 -4.48 -3.94
C LEU A 105 -8.07 -3.51 -2.81
N GLU A 106 -7.73 -2.25 -3.12
CA GLU A 106 -7.53 -1.20 -2.12
C GLU A 106 -8.81 -0.91 -1.32
N LYS A 107 -9.97 -0.87 -1.98
CA LYS A 107 -11.26 -0.72 -1.28
C LYS A 107 -11.51 -1.89 -0.33
N PHE A 108 -11.16 -3.12 -0.71
CA PHE A 108 -11.27 -4.26 0.19
C PHE A 108 -10.26 -4.19 1.35
N LYS A 109 -8.99 -3.86 1.09
CA LYS A 109 -7.97 -3.65 2.12
C LYS A 109 -8.44 -2.62 3.15
N ASN A 110 -8.93 -1.47 2.70
CA ASN A 110 -9.44 -0.40 3.55
C ASN A 110 -10.65 -0.83 4.40
N LYS A 111 -11.53 -1.69 3.87
CA LYS A 111 -12.64 -2.28 4.64
C LYS A 111 -12.10 -3.26 5.70
N VAL A 112 -11.15 -4.13 5.36
CA VAL A 112 -10.50 -5.05 6.31
C VAL A 112 -9.79 -4.27 7.42
N ASP A 113 -9.10 -3.18 7.12
CA ASP A 113 -8.43 -2.34 8.12
C ASP A 113 -9.42 -1.73 9.14
N LYS A 114 -10.58 -1.28 8.67
CA LYS A 114 -11.67 -0.80 9.55
C LYS A 114 -12.17 -1.93 10.46
N LEU A 115 -12.43 -3.11 9.89
CA LEU A 115 -12.87 -4.29 10.65
C LEU A 115 -11.83 -4.73 11.68
N LEU A 116 -10.53 -4.70 11.34
CA LEU A 116 -9.44 -4.99 12.29
C LEU A 116 -9.42 -3.99 13.45
N SER A 117 -9.62 -2.70 13.17
CA SER A 117 -9.71 -1.67 14.22
C SER A 117 -10.89 -1.91 15.15
N GLU A 118 -12.07 -2.23 14.61
CA GLU A 118 -13.28 -2.56 15.38
C GLU A 118 -13.04 -3.82 16.23
N GLN A 119 -12.53 -4.90 15.63
CA GLN A 119 -12.24 -6.18 16.29
C GLN A 119 -11.23 -6.03 17.44
N ARG A 120 -10.19 -5.20 17.26
CA ARG A 120 -9.19 -4.93 18.32
C ARG A 120 -9.82 -4.24 19.52
N LYS A 121 -10.66 -3.23 19.30
CA LYS A 121 -11.37 -2.51 20.38
C LYS A 121 -12.29 -3.45 21.14
N GLU A 122 -13.06 -4.27 20.45
CA GLU A 122 -13.95 -5.27 21.07
C GLU A 122 -13.16 -6.32 21.87
N LYS A 123 -12.00 -6.75 21.36
CA LYS A 123 -11.10 -7.67 22.07
C LYS A 123 -10.53 -7.07 23.34
N GLU A 124 -10.18 -5.78 23.32
CA GLU A 124 -9.72 -5.06 24.51
C GLU A 124 -10.81 -4.97 25.57
N GLU A 125 -12.05 -4.66 25.17
CA GLU A 125 -13.22 -4.67 26.06
C GLU A 125 -13.43 -6.05 26.71
N SER A 126 -13.38 -7.14 25.94
CA SER A 126 -13.45 -8.51 26.48
C SER A 126 -12.25 -8.87 27.36
N SER A 127 -11.06 -8.33 27.07
CA SER A 127 -9.87 -8.56 27.89
C SER A 127 -9.99 -7.92 29.26
N LYS A 128 -10.62 -6.75 29.38
CA LYS A 128 -10.90 -6.13 30.68
C LYS A 128 -11.86 -7.01 31.50
N ALA A 129 -12.91 -7.52 30.85
CA ALA A 129 -13.87 -8.42 31.47
C ALA A 129 -13.24 -9.77 31.91
N GLU A 130 -12.33 -10.32 31.11
CA GLU A 130 -11.57 -11.53 31.46
C GLU A 130 -10.69 -11.30 32.69
N LYS A 131 -9.92 -10.20 32.73
CA LYS A 131 -9.06 -9.88 33.87
C LYS A 131 -9.86 -9.71 35.17
N LEU A 132 -11.00 -9.01 35.11
CA LEU A 132 -11.90 -8.87 36.27
C LEU A 132 -12.42 -10.23 36.75
N LYS A 133 -12.82 -11.10 35.82
CA LYS A 133 -13.30 -12.46 36.18
C LYS A 133 -12.20 -13.29 36.84
N LYS A 134 -10.98 -13.25 36.28
CA LYS A 134 -9.83 -13.94 36.86
C LYS A 134 -9.50 -13.40 38.25
N HIS A 135 -9.51 -12.09 38.43
CA HIS A 135 -9.30 -11.46 39.73
C HIS A 135 -10.33 -11.90 40.78
N ILE A 136 -11.61 -12.05 40.40
CA ILE A 136 -12.65 -12.60 41.29
C ILE A 136 -12.34 -14.06 41.67
N GLU A 137 -11.89 -14.88 40.73
CA GLU A 137 -11.49 -16.28 41.01
C GLU A 137 -10.29 -16.35 41.95
N ASP A 138 -9.27 -15.50 41.73
CA ASP A 138 -8.08 -15.43 42.57
C ASP A 138 -8.41 -14.92 43.99
N LEU A 139 -9.34 -13.95 44.12
CA LEU A 139 -9.84 -13.47 45.41
C LEU A 139 -10.59 -14.58 46.18
N LYS A 140 -11.42 -15.38 45.49
CA LYS A 140 -12.11 -16.53 46.10
C LYS A 140 -11.13 -17.59 46.60
N GLU A 141 -10.08 -17.87 45.81
CA GLU A 141 -9.05 -18.82 46.22
C GLU A 141 -8.26 -18.30 47.43
N ALA A 142 -7.86 -17.02 47.42
CA ALA A 142 -7.20 -16.39 48.56
C ALA A 142 -8.08 -16.43 49.83
N ARG A 143 -9.38 -16.21 49.67
CA ARG A 143 -10.35 -16.29 50.75
C ARG A 143 -10.45 -17.71 51.34
N SER A 144 -10.50 -18.73 50.49
CA SER A 144 -10.45 -20.13 50.94
C SER A 144 -9.18 -20.43 51.73
N ARG A 145 -8.02 -19.91 51.29
CA ARG A 145 -6.74 -20.08 52.01
C ARG A 145 -6.75 -19.40 53.39
N VAL A 146 -7.34 -18.21 53.51
CA VAL A 146 -7.52 -17.52 54.80
C VAL A 146 -8.40 -18.35 55.73
N GLN A 147 -9.52 -18.89 55.23
CA GLN A 147 -10.43 -19.72 56.02
C GLN A 147 -9.77 -21.02 56.50
N ASP A 148 -8.98 -21.66 55.64
CA ASP A 148 -8.19 -22.84 56.03
C ASP A 148 -7.16 -22.53 57.11
N LEU A 149 -6.51 -21.35 57.04
CA LEU A 149 -5.58 -20.90 58.07
C LEU A 149 -6.30 -20.61 59.40
N ILE A 150 -7.48 -19.98 59.35
CA ILE A 150 -8.31 -19.76 60.56
C ILE A 150 -8.65 -21.10 61.21
N ALA A 151 -9.09 -22.09 60.43
CA ALA A 151 -9.46 -23.40 60.94
C ALA A 151 -8.26 -24.13 61.59
N LYS A 152 -7.09 -24.08 60.95
CA LYS A 152 -5.86 -24.69 61.48
C LYS A 152 -5.34 -23.96 62.72
N GLU A 153 -5.41 -22.63 62.75
CA GLU A 153 -5.03 -21.84 63.92
C GLU A 153 -5.97 -22.10 65.11
N GLN A 154 -7.27 -22.29 64.86
CA GLN A 154 -8.23 -22.72 65.89
C GLN A 154 -7.93 -24.12 66.42
N GLU A 155 -7.52 -25.06 65.56
CA GLU A 155 -7.08 -26.39 65.97
C GLU A 155 -5.85 -26.31 66.88
N VAL A 156 -4.82 -25.57 66.48
CA VAL A 156 -3.61 -25.37 67.28
C VAL A 156 -3.93 -24.68 68.60
N LYS A 157 -4.76 -23.63 68.59
CA LYS A 157 -5.24 -22.95 69.81
C LYS A 157 -5.98 -23.90 70.76
N SER A 158 -6.82 -24.79 70.23
CA SER A 158 -7.51 -25.80 71.05
C SER A 158 -6.54 -26.80 71.68
N GLY A 159 -5.49 -27.19 70.96
CA GLY A 159 -4.39 -28.02 71.46
C GLY A 159 -3.57 -27.31 72.54
N THR A 160 -3.23 -26.04 72.33
CA THR A 160 -2.54 -25.19 73.31
C THR A 160 -3.38 -25.01 74.59
N LYS A 161 -4.70 -24.88 74.45
CA LYS A 161 -5.62 -24.79 75.60
C LYS A 161 -5.72 -26.11 76.37
N ALA A 162 -5.65 -27.26 75.69
CA ALA A 162 -5.70 -28.58 76.30
C ALA A 162 -4.44 -28.95 77.11
N LEU A 163 -3.29 -28.33 76.78
CA LEU A 163 -2.04 -28.50 77.53
C LEU A 163 -2.12 -27.91 78.96
N GLY A 164 -2.89 -26.84 79.19
CA GLY A 164 -3.06 -26.22 80.50
C GLY A 164 -1.78 -25.65 81.13
N ALA A 165 -1.88 -25.02 82.30
CA ALA A 165 -0.77 -24.30 82.96
C ALA A 165 0.37 -25.21 83.50
N THR A 166 0.24 -26.53 83.44
CA THR A 166 1.16 -27.50 84.09
C THR A 166 1.86 -28.47 83.14
N ALA A 167 1.65 -28.38 81.81
CA ALA A 167 2.26 -29.31 80.86
C ALA A 167 3.66 -28.91 80.37
N LYS A 168 4.48 -29.93 80.10
CA LYS A 168 5.75 -29.79 79.36
C LYS A 168 5.46 -29.39 77.91
N GLU A 169 6.41 -28.68 77.33
CA GLU A 169 6.48 -28.30 75.91
C GLU A 169 6.05 -29.45 74.99
N ASP A 170 5.14 -29.20 74.05
CA ASP A 170 4.79 -30.11 72.94
C ASP A 170 5.44 -29.59 71.65
N PRO A 171 6.61 -30.15 71.26
CA PRO A 171 7.34 -29.69 70.08
C PRO A 171 6.51 -29.72 68.80
N ARG A 172 5.51 -30.61 68.69
CA ARG A 172 4.68 -30.75 67.49
C ARG A 172 3.70 -29.59 67.33
N LEU A 173 3.15 -29.07 68.43
CA LEU A 173 2.25 -27.91 68.38
C LEU A 173 3.03 -26.62 68.10
N THR A 174 4.23 -26.48 68.69
CA THR A 174 5.14 -25.36 68.39
C THR A 174 5.60 -25.36 66.94
N GLU A 175 5.93 -26.52 66.37
CA GLU A 175 6.29 -26.66 64.95
C GLU A 175 5.11 -26.31 64.02
N LYS A 176 3.91 -26.84 64.31
CA LYS A 176 2.69 -26.50 63.56
C LYS A 176 2.39 -25.00 63.58
N GLN A 177 2.61 -24.31 64.70
CA GLN A 177 2.43 -22.86 64.79
C GLN A 177 3.42 -22.10 63.90
N GLY A 178 4.67 -22.55 63.86
CA GLY A 178 5.68 -21.99 62.94
C GLY A 178 5.32 -22.17 61.48
N GLU A 179 4.83 -23.35 61.10
CA GLU A 179 4.33 -23.58 59.73
C GLU A 179 3.13 -22.69 59.38
N LEU A 180 2.24 -22.42 60.33
CA LEU A 180 1.10 -21.52 60.11
C LEU A 180 1.57 -20.08 59.94
N ALA A 181 2.57 -19.64 60.72
CA ALA A 181 3.19 -18.33 60.55
C ALA A 181 3.82 -18.15 59.16
N GLU A 182 4.59 -19.14 58.67
CA GLU A 182 5.16 -19.09 57.32
C GLU A 182 4.09 -19.08 56.22
N LYS A 183 3.01 -19.85 56.40
CA LYS A 183 1.88 -19.86 55.44
C LYS A 183 1.14 -18.52 55.45
N ALA A 184 1.02 -17.86 56.60
CA ALA A 184 0.44 -16.53 56.72
C ALA A 184 1.33 -15.44 56.08
N GLU A 185 2.65 -15.54 56.20
CA GLU A 185 3.61 -14.64 55.53
C GLU A 185 3.55 -14.76 54.00
N LYS A 186 3.54 -16.00 53.47
CA LYS A 186 3.34 -16.24 52.03
C LYS A 186 1.98 -15.74 51.54
N LEU A 187 0.95 -15.86 52.39
CA LEU A 187 -0.37 -15.35 52.10
C LEU A 187 -0.34 -13.82 52.00
N GLU A 188 0.33 -13.11 52.91
CA GLU A 188 0.51 -11.65 52.83
C GLU A 188 1.10 -11.22 51.49
N GLU A 189 2.18 -11.86 51.02
CA GLU A 189 2.78 -11.54 49.73
C GLU A 189 1.80 -11.72 48.55
N SER A 190 1.04 -12.83 48.56
CA SER A 190 0.04 -13.09 47.53
C SER A 190 -1.12 -12.07 47.57
N LEU A 191 -1.51 -11.63 48.77
CA LEU A 191 -2.56 -10.63 48.96
C LEU A 191 -2.09 -9.24 48.51
N LYS A 192 -0.83 -8.88 48.73
CA LYS A 192 -0.24 -7.63 48.21
C LYS A 192 -0.34 -7.57 46.68
N ALA A 193 0.01 -8.67 46.01
CA ALA A 193 -0.09 -8.76 44.55
C ALA A 193 -1.55 -8.62 44.07
N LEU A 194 -2.49 -9.30 44.73
CA LEU A 194 -3.92 -9.19 44.40
C LEU A 194 -4.48 -7.79 44.60
N GLU A 195 -4.14 -7.13 45.71
CA GLU A 195 -4.57 -5.75 45.98
C GLU A 195 -4.04 -4.77 44.93
N GLN A 196 -2.80 -4.97 44.47
CA GLN A 196 -2.21 -4.15 43.42
C GLN A 196 -2.92 -4.37 42.07
N GLU A 197 -3.19 -5.63 41.70
CA GLU A 197 -3.93 -5.96 40.48
C GLU A 197 -5.36 -5.37 40.51
N GLY A 198 -6.04 -5.44 41.67
CA GLY A 198 -7.36 -4.83 41.86
C GLY A 198 -7.35 -3.30 41.70
N LYS A 199 -6.29 -2.62 42.18
CA LYS A 199 -6.10 -1.17 41.98
C LYS A 199 -5.90 -0.84 40.51
N ASP A 200 -5.09 -1.60 39.78
CA ASP A 200 -4.82 -1.36 38.36
C ASP A 200 -6.07 -1.58 37.50
N LEU A 201 -6.90 -2.57 37.84
CA LEU A 201 -8.21 -2.80 37.21
C LEU A 201 -9.22 -1.66 37.50
N SER A 202 -9.00 -0.87 38.56
CA SER A 202 -9.87 0.26 38.93
C SER A 202 -9.46 1.61 38.31
N LYS A 203 -8.21 1.78 37.88
CA LYS A 203 -7.68 3.06 37.33
C LYS A 203 -8.08 3.34 35.87
N GLY A 204 -8.87 2.47 35.25
CA GLY A 204 -9.23 2.53 33.82
C GLY A 204 -10.43 3.41 33.45
N GLU A 205 -11.10 4.05 34.41
CA GLU A 205 -12.21 4.98 34.15
C GLU A 205 -11.76 6.42 34.41
N GLY A 206 -11.93 7.28 33.40
CA GLY A 206 -11.62 8.71 33.44
C GLY A 206 -12.49 9.49 34.43
N SER A 207 -12.24 9.27 35.71
CA SER A 207 -12.75 10.05 36.84
C SER A 207 -11.58 10.82 37.45
N GLU A 208 -11.16 11.90 36.78
CA GLU A 208 -10.61 13.06 37.48
C GLU A 208 -11.76 13.71 38.26
N GLY A 209 -12.11 13.10 39.39
CA GLY A 209 -13.29 13.44 40.16
C GLY A 209 -13.12 12.93 41.57
N LYS A 210 -12.30 13.64 42.36
CA LYS A 210 -12.32 13.66 43.83
C LYS A 210 -12.79 12.35 44.49
N ALA A 211 -11.92 11.34 44.55
CA ALA A 211 -11.97 10.37 45.64
C ALA A 211 -11.46 11.08 46.91
N GLY A 212 -12.30 11.97 47.43
CA GLY A 212 -12.12 12.54 48.75
C GLY A 212 -12.40 11.48 49.80
N GLY A 213 -11.41 11.27 50.67
CA GLY A 213 -11.62 10.93 52.08
C GLY A 213 -12.35 9.63 52.37
N ALA A 214 -11.59 8.54 52.45
CA ALA A 214 -11.79 7.50 53.46
C ALA A 214 -10.44 6.86 53.82
N GLU A 215 -9.45 7.70 54.16
CA GLU A 215 -8.41 7.29 55.09
C GLU A 215 -9.08 7.19 56.47
N GLY A 216 -9.52 5.99 56.83
CA GLY A 216 -10.26 5.78 58.07
C GLY A 216 -10.42 4.30 58.39
N GLN A 217 -9.38 3.71 59.00
CA GLN A 217 -9.44 2.54 59.88
C GLN A 217 -10.23 1.30 59.38
N SER A 218 -9.69 0.61 58.37
CA SER A 218 -9.72 -0.86 58.30
C SER A 218 -8.53 -1.33 57.44
N GLY A 219 -7.65 -2.16 58.00
CA GLY A 219 -6.41 -2.59 57.33
C GLY A 219 -6.69 -3.29 56.00
N SER A 220 -5.77 -3.15 55.04
CA SER A 220 -5.78 -3.95 53.81
C SER A 220 -5.69 -5.43 54.16
N ALA A 221 -6.21 -6.32 53.30
CA ALA A 221 -6.18 -7.77 53.54
C ALA A 221 -4.73 -8.27 53.73
N SER A 222 -3.79 -7.71 52.96
CA SER A 222 -2.35 -7.94 53.12
C SER A 222 -1.83 -7.51 54.50
N SER A 223 -2.21 -6.32 54.98
CA SER A 223 -1.79 -5.81 56.29
C SER A 223 -2.30 -6.68 57.44
N SER A 224 -3.56 -7.14 57.35
CA SER A 224 -4.13 -8.04 58.35
C SER A 224 -3.50 -9.43 58.30
N ALA A 225 -3.19 -9.98 57.12
CA ALA A 225 -2.43 -11.24 57.00
C ALA A 225 -1.02 -11.13 57.60
N GLY A 226 -0.31 -10.01 57.40
CA GLY A 226 1.00 -9.77 58.01
C GLY A 226 0.95 -9.68 59.54
N LYS A 227 -0.05 -8.97 60.09
CA LYS A 227 -0.28 -8.93 61.55
C LYS A 227 -0.65 -10.28 62.14
N ALA A 228 -1.37 -11.11 61.39
CA ALA A 228 -1.65 -12.48 61.78
C ALA A 228 -0.35 -13.32 61.82
N ALA A 229 0.50 -13.22 60.79
CA ALA A 229 1.79 -13.90 60.75
C ALA A 229 2.69 -13.50 61.94
N GLU A 230 2.81 -12.21 62.25
CA GLU A 230 3.54 -11.72 63.42
C GLU A 230 2.99 -12.29 64.74
N SER A 231 1.67 -12.35 64.87
CA SER A 231 1.03 -12.88 66.08
C SER A 231 1.24 -14.38 66.20
N MET A 232 1.22 -15.13 65.09
CA MET A 232 1.57 -16.56 65.08
C MET A 232 3.03 -16.81 65.43
N GLN A 233 3.97 -15.97 64.98
CA GLN A 233 5.39 -16.05 65.37
C GLN A 233 5.59 -15.78 66.87
N ARG A 234 4.88 -14.78 67.42
CA ARG A 234 4.88 -14.51 68.87
C ARG A 234 4.30 -15.68 69.66
N ALA A 235 3.20 -16.27 69.19
CA ALA A 235 2.63 -17.47 69.78
C ALA A 235 3.62 -18.65 69.77
N GLN A 236 4.32 -18.88 68.66
CA GLN A 236 5.35 -19.91 68.55
C GLN A 236 6.48 -19.69 69.57
N ALA A 237 7.00 -18.46 69.66
CA ALA A 237 8.06 -18.11 70.61
C ALA A 237 7.60 -18.30 72.07
N ARG A 238 6.36 -17.92 72.40
CA ARG A 238 5.78 -18.09 73.75
C ARG A 238 5.53 -19.56 74.10
N MET A 239 5.13 -20.39 73.13
CA MET A 239 5.03 -21.83 73.33
C MET A 239 6.39 -22.49 73.58
N GLY A 240 7.43 -22.10 72.83
CA GLY A 240 8.82 -22.55 73.09
C GLY A 240 9.40 -22.04 74.43
N ALA A 241 8.95 -20.87 74.89
CA ALA A 241 9.31 -20.32 76.20
C ALA A 241 8.46 -20.87 77.37
N LYS A 242 7.62 -21.89 77.14
CA LYS A 242 6.74 -22.53 78.14
C LYS A 242 5.70 -21.60 78.76
N ALA A 243 5.21 -20.63 77.99
CA ALA A 243 4.15 -19.70 78.37
C ALA A 243 2.86 -19.92 77.54
N PRO A 244 2.15 -21.05 77.74
CA PRO A 244 0.99 -21.40 76.92
C PRO A 244 -0.19 -20.43 77.06
N GLU A 245 -0.39 -19.82 78.24
CA GLU A 245 -1.45 -18.80 78.44
C GLU A 245 -1.21 -17.55 77.59
N ALA A 246 0.02 -17.05 77.58
CA ALA A 246 0.39 -15.89 76.77
C ALA A 246 0.39 -16.23 75.26
N ALA A 247 0.59 -17.49 74.88
CA ALA A 247 0.45 -17.93 73.49
C ALA A 247 -1.02 -17.94 73.03
N LEU A 248 -1.98 -18.27 73.91
CA LEU A 248 -3.41 -18.27 73.57
C LEU A 248 -3.92 -16.87 73.18
N ASP A 249 -3.41 -15.82 73.82
CA ASP A 249 -3.74 -14.43 73.49
C ASP A 249 -3.23 -14.06 72.08
N ASP A 250 -2.00 -14.45 71.76
CA ASP A 250 -1.41 -14.20 70.44
C ASP A 250 -2.10 -15.03 69.33
N GLN A 251 -2.51 -16.26 69.62
CA GLN A 251 -3.31 -17.10 68.71
C GLN A 251 -4.70 -16.50 68.47
N GLU A 252 -5.35 -15.93 69.49
CA GLU A 252 -6.63 -15.24 69.31
C GLU A 252 -6.47 -13.97 68.45
N ASN A 253 -5.41 -13.19 68.71
CA ASN A 253 -5.08 -12.03 67.88
C ASN A 253 -4.83 -12.43 66.42
N ALA A 254 -4.14 -13.56 66.19
CA ALA A 254 -3.92 -14.08 64.84
C ALA A 254 -5.23 -14.47 64.14
N ILE A 255 -6.15 -15.15 64.84
CA ILE A 255 -7.47 -15.52 64.32
C ILE A 255 -8.29 -14.28 63.97
N ASP A 256 -8.29 -13.25 64.82
CA ASP A 256 -9.06 -12.03 64.59
C ASP A 256 -8.50 -11.20 63.43
N GLU A 257 -7.17 -11.15 63.25
CA GLU A 257 -6.57 -10.53 62.08
C GLU A 257 -6.83 -11.32 60.79
N LEU A 258 -6.81 -12.66 60.82
CA LEU A 258 -7.22 -13.46 59.66
C LEU A 258 -8.69 -13.26 59.30
N LYS A 259 -9.60 -13.14 60.28
CA LYS A 259 -11.01 -12.79 60.02
C LYS A 259 -11.13 -11.41 59.35
N ARG A 260 -10.36 -10.42 59.80
CA ARG A 260 -10.31 -9.10 59.14
C ARG A 260 -9.81 -9.20 57.70
N ALA A 261 -8.84 -10.06 57.43
CA ALA A 261 -8.37 -10.33 56.07
C ALA A 261 -9.46 -10.99 55.20
N ASP A 262 -10.23 -11.96 55.73
CA ASP A 262 -11.37 -12.57 55.02
C ASP A 262 -12.46 -11.53 54.68
N GLU A 263 -12.82 -10.67 55.64
CA GLU A 263 -13.79 -9.60 55.44
C GLU A 263 -13.32 -8.58 54.38
N ALA A 264 -12.04 -8.22 54.39
CA ALA A 264 -11.45 -7.33 53.39
C ALA A 264 -11.46 -7.97 51.99
N LEU A 265 -11.11 -9.26 51.88
CA LEU A 265 -11.19 -10.03 50.64
C LEU A 265 -12.62 -10.13 50.12
N GLN A 266 -13.59 -10.36 51.00
CA GLN A 266 -15.01 -10.39 50.63
C GLN A 266 -15.46 -9.05 50.03
N LYS A 267 -15.09 -7.92 50.64
CA LYS A 267 -15.43 -6.59 50.10
C LYS A 267 -14.82 -6.38 48.71
N MET A 268 -13.55 -6.75 48.52
CA MET A 268 -12.89 -6.67 47.21
C MET A 268 -13.57 -7.56 46.17
N GLU A 269 -13.97 -8.77 46.56
CA GLU A 269 -14.70 -9.70 45.69
C GLU A 269 -16.05 -9.11 45.27
N GLU A 270 -16.83 -8.57 46.21
CA GLU A 270 -18.12 -7.94 45.94
C GLU A 270 -17.99 -6.71 45.03
N GLU A 271 -16.96 -5.88 45.23
CA GLU A 271 -16.66 -4.74 44.36
C GLU A 271 -16.29 -5.18 42.95
N ALA A 272 -15.42 -6.19 42.82
CA ALA A 272 -15.04 -6.74 41.51
C ALA A 272 -16.24 -7.39 40.80
N GLN A 273 -17.11 -8.09 41.54
CA GLN A 273 -18.35 -8.64 41.00
C GLN A 273 -19.32 -7.54 40.54
N ARG A 274 -19.50 -6.47 41.32
CA ARG A 274 -20.32 -5.31 40.93
C ARG A 274 -19.80 -4.67 39.64
N LYS A 275 -18.48 -4.48 39.52
CA LYS A 275 -17.84 -3.97 38.30
C LYS A 275 -18.04 -4.90 37.11
N LEU A 276 -17.91 -6.21 37.31
CA LEU A 276 -18.18 -7.19 36.26
C LEU A 276 -19.66 -7.15 35.82
N LEU A 277 -20.60 -7.00 36.75
CA LEU A 277 -22.04 -6.90 36.47
C LEU A 277 -22.42 -5.59 35.78
N SER A 278 -21.70 -4.49 36.06
CA SER A 278 -21.93 -3.19 35.41
C SER A 278 -21.39 -3.12 33.98
N LEU A 279 -20.54 -4.07 33.56
CA LEU A 279 -20.07 -4.12 32.18
C LEU A 279 -21.24 -4.40 31.22
N PRO A 280 -21.35 -3.65 30.11
CA PRO A 280 -22.49 -3.75 29.22
C PRO A 280 -22.36 -4.91 28.23
N PHE A 281 -22.30 -6.16 28.72
CA PHE A 281 -22.11 -7.37 27.91
C PHE A 281 -23.10 -7.49 26.74
N GLU A 282 -24.34 -7.04 26.92
CA GLU A 282 -25.33 -7.03 25.84
C GLU A 282 -24.97 -6.03 24.73
N GLN A 283 -24.44 -4.85 25.08
CA GLN A 283 -23.95 -3.89 24.09
C GLN A 283 -22.68 -4.40 23.40
N LEU A 284 -21.77 -5.02 24.15
CA LEU A 284 -20.57 -5.65 23.59
C LEU A 284 -20.93 -6.75 22.59
N SER A 285 -21.91 -7.59 22.93
CA SER A 285 -22.42 -8.62 22.02
C SER A 285 -23.06 -8.02 20.77
N LYS A 286 -23.83 -6.93 20.90
CA LYS A 286 -24.42 -6.23 19.75
C LYS A 286 -23.36 -5.63 18.84
N LYS A 287 -22.36 -4.92 19.37
CA LYS A 287 -21.22 -4.42 18.59
C LYS A 287 -20.52 -5.55 17.84
N GLN A 288 -20.23 -6.66 18.53
CA GLN A 288 -19.61 -7.83 17.89
C GLN A 288 -20.46 -8.41 16.74
N LEU A 289 -21.80 -8.40 16.86
CA LEU A 289 -22.70 -8.81 15.79
C LEU A 289 -22.72 -7.82 14.63
N GLU A 290 -22.65 -6.51 14.90
CA GLU A 290 -22.54 -5.48 13.85
C GLU A 290 -21.22 -5.65 13.08
N THR A 291 -20.11 -5.83 13.78
CA THR A 291 -18.80 -6.11 13.17
C THR A 291 -18.85 -7.40 12.35
N MET A 292 -19.50 -8.45 12.86
CA MET A 292 -19.75 -9.70 12.11
C MET A 292 -20.57 -9.48 10.84
N GLN A 293 -21.64 -8.68 10.89
CA GLN A 293 -22.45 -8.35 9.72
C GLN A 293 -21.62 -7.59 8.67
N LYS A 294 -20.81 -6.61 9.08
CA LYS A 294 -19.92 -5.90 8.16
C LYS A 294 -18.87 -6.82 7.53
N THR A 295 -18.35 -7.79 8.28
CA THR A 295 -17.44 -8.82 7.75
C THR A 295 -18.15 -9.72 6.72
N ASP A 296 -19.38 -10.15 7.01
CA ASP A 296 -20.20 -10.96 6.10
C ASP A 296 -20.58 -10.19 4.82
N ASP A 297 -20.93 -8.91 4.96
CA ASP A 297 -21.20 -8.02 3.83
C ASP A 297 -19.94 -7.80 2.98
N LEU A 298 -18.76 -7.66 3.61
CA LEU A 298 -17.50 -7.61 2.88
C LEU A 298 -17.24 -8.92 2.12
N ALA A 299 -17.46 -10.08 2.73
CA ALA A 299 -17.29 -11.37 2.04
C ALA A 299 -18.21 -11.46 0.81
N LYS A 300 -19.49 -11.06 0.93
CA LYS A 300 -20.44 -11.00 -0.19
C LYS A 300 -20.05 -9.99 -1.27
N ASP A 301 -19.51 -8.84 -0.89
CA ASP A 301 -19.00 -7.86 -1.85
C ASP A 301 -17.81 -8.43 -2.64
N MET A 302 -16.94 -9.19 -1.97
CA MET A 302 -15.83 -9.90 -2.63
C MET A 302 -16.35 -11.03 -3.54
N ASP A 303 -17.39 -11.79 -3.13
CA ASP A 303 -18.06 -12.77 -3.99
C ASP A 303 -18.60 -12.14 -5.29
N LYS A 304 -19.40 -11.08 -5.16
CA LYS A 304 -20.01 -10.38 -6.30
C LYS A 304 -18.95 -9.81 -7.24
N ALA A 305 -17.87 -9.27 -6.69
CA ALA A 305 -16.77 -8.76 -7.49
C ALA A 305 -16.07 -9.88 -8.29
N GLN A 306 -15.91 -11.06 -7.69
CA GLN A 306 -15.35 -12.23 -8.38
C GLN A 306 -16.28 -12.75 -9.48
N GLU A 307 -17.60 -12.72 -9.26
CA GLU A 307 -18.59 -13.11 -10.27
C GLU A 307 -18.65 -12.12 -11.44
N ALA A 308 -18.53 -10.81 -11.18
CA ALA A 308 -18.53 -9.80 -12.23
C ALA A 308 -17.34 -9.90 -13.21
N GLU A 309 -16.23 -10.51 -12.79
CA GLU A 309 -15.07 -10.79 -13.67
C GLU A 309 -15.25 -12.06 -14.51
N LYS A 310 -16.19 -12.94 -14.15
CA LYS A 310 -16.65 -14.05 -15.00
C LYS A 310 -17.72 -13.53 -15.94
N GLY A 311 -17.33 -13.10 -17.15
CA GLY A 311 -18.30 -12.71 -18.19
C GLY A 311 -19.32 -13.83 -18.53
N GLU A 312 -20.35 -13.49 -19.33
CA GLU A 312 -21.50 -14.34 -19.70
C GLU A 312 -21.15 -15.73 -20.31
N ASP A 313 -19.93 -15.93 -20.80
CA ASP A 313 -19.44 -17.24 -21.24
C ASP A 313 -18.67 -17.93 -20.10
N GLY A 314 -19.40 -18.62 -19.22
CA GLY A 314 -18.95 -19.21 -17.95
C GLY A 314 -17.86 -20.30 -17.99
N ASN A 315 -16.77 -20.11 -18.73
CA ASN A 315 -15.63 -21.04 -18.82
C ASN A 315 -14.28 -20.43 -18.40
N GLY A 316 -14.27 -19.30 -17.68
CA GLY A 316 -13.07 -18.72 -17.07
C GLY A 316 -13.06 -18.94 -15.56
N GLY A 317 -12.14 -19.75 -15.04
CA GLY A 317 -11.86 -19.85 -13.62
C GLY A 317 -11.21 -18.56 -13.12
N GLY A 318 -12.01 -17.52 -12.85
CA GLY A 318 -11.52 -16.29 -12.22
C GLY A 318 -10.83 -16.62 -10.90
N GLU A 319 -9.57 -16.20 -10.75
CA GLU A 319 -8.79 -16.44 -9.55
C GLU A 319 -9.56 -15.95 -8.31
N PRO A 320 -9.52 -16.68 -7.18
CA PRO A 320 -10.16 -16.23 -5.96
C PRO A 320 -9.58 -14.89 -5.53
N ILE A 321 -10.42 -13.93 -5.19
CA ILE A 321 -9.94 -12.66 -4.64
C ILE A 321 -9.06 -12.95 -3.42
N PRO A 322 -7.80 -12.47 -3.39
CA PRO A 322 -6.88 -12.71 -2.29
C PRO A 322 -7.49 -12.33 -0.94
N GLY A 323 -7.28 -13.18 0.07
CA GLY A 323 -7.79 -12.93 1.43
C GLY A 323 -9.29 -13.19 1.66
N LYS A 324 -10.10 -13.37 0.62
CA LYS A 324 -11.56 -13.60 0.72
C LYS A 324 -11.92 -14.74 1.69
N LYS A 325 -11.29 -15.90 1.52
CA LYS A 325 -11.50 -17.08 2.39
C LYS A 325 -11.25 -16.76 3.87
N ASN A 326 -10.26 -15.92 4.17
CA ASN A 326 -9.97 -15.53 5.55
C ASN A 326 -11.05 -14.59 6.10
N VAL A 327 -11.57 -13.66 5.29
CA VAL A 327 -12.73 -12.84 5.68
C VAL A 327 -13.95 -13.72 6.00
N GLU A 328 -14.25 -14.72 5.15
CA GLU A 328 -15.34 -15.68 5.39
C GLU A 328 -15.14 -16.49 6.69
N LEU A 329 -13.90 -16.92 6.98
CA LEU A 329 -13.56 -17.66 8.20
C LEU A 329 -13.63 -16.80 9.47
N ALA A 330 -13.52 -15.47 9.35
CA ALA A 330 -13.67 -14.55 10.48
C ALA A 330 -15.14 -14.46 10.96
N VAL A 331 -16.12 -14.53 10.06
CA VAL A 331 -17.57 -14.43 10.36
C VAL A 331 -18.05 -15.41 11.45
N PRO A 332 -17.83 -16.74 11.34
CA PRO A 332 -18.27 -17.67 12.39
C PRO A 332 -17.56 -17.44 13.72
N LYS A 333 -16.30 -17.02 13.72
CA LYS A 333 -15.54 -16.71 14.93
C LYS A 333 -16.12 -15.47 15.64
N GLN A 334 -16.44 -14.41 14.89
CA GLN A 334 -17.11 -13.23 15.44
C GLN A 334 -18.52 -13.55 15.97
N LYS A 335 -19.27 -14.43 15.29
CA LYS A 335 -20.56 -14.92 15.78
C LYS A 335 -20.44 -15.69 17.10
N ASN A 336 -19.44 -16.55 17.22
CA ASN A 336 -19.16 -17.31 18.45
C ASN A 336 -18.74 -16.37 19.59
N ALA A 337 -17.92 -15.36 19.30
CA ALA A 337 -17.57 -14.32 20.27
C ALA A 337 -18.81 -13.60 20.80
N ALA A 338 -19.73 -13.18 19.91
CA ALA A 338 -20.96 -12.52 20.32
C ALA A 338 -21.83 -13.42 21.22
N GLY A 339 -21.92 -14.71 20.92
CA GLY A 339 -22.61 -15.69 21.76
C GLY A 339 -21.96 -15.86 23.14
N SER A 340 -20.64 -15.99 23.18
CA SER A 340 -19.86 -16.06 24.43
C SER A 340 -20.03 -14.80 25.29
N LEU A 341 -20.17 -13.62 24.68
CA LEU A 341 -20.47 -12.37 25.40
C LEU A 341 -21.88 -12.38 26.02
N LYS A 342 -22.91 -12.88 25.31
CA LYS A 342 -24.27 -13.05 25.88
C LYS A 342 -24.28 -14.01 27.06
N GLU A 343 -23.50 -15.08 26.98
CA GLU A 343 -23.32 -16.05 28.06
C GLU A 343 -22.41 -15.54 29.20
N ARG A 344 -21.92 -14.30 29.14
CA ARG A 344 -20.98 -13.71 30.11
C ARG A 344 -19.70 -14.55 30.30
N LYS A 345 -19.18 -15.08 29.19
CA LYS A 345 -17.92 -15.84 29.12
C LYS A 345 -16.84 -15.01 28.40
N PRO A 346 -16.30 -13.94 29.04
CA PRO A 346 -15.37 -13.02 28.39
C PRO A 346 -14.07 -13.68 27.92
N SER A 347 -13.56 -14.69 28.63
CA SER A 347 -12.36 -15.43 28.22
C SER A 347 -12.56 -16.19 26.91
N LYS A 348 -13.72 -16.81 26.72
CA LYS A 348 -14.05 -17.51 25.46
C LYS A 348 -14.29 -16.51 24.34
N ALA A 349 -15.05 -15.44 24.61
CA ALA A 349 -15.27 -14.36 23.66
C ALA A 349 -13.95 -13.75 23.16
N ARG A 350 -13.01 -13.46 24.05
CA ARG A 350 -11.71 -12.90 23.70
C ARG A 350 -10.88 -13.84 22.81
N ARG A 351 -10.93 -15.16 23.06
CA ARG A 351 -10.25 -16.15 22.20
C ARG A 351 -10.87 -16.15 20.80
N ASP A 352 -12.18 -16.27 20.71
CA ASP A 352 -12.91 -16.21 19.43
C ASP A 352 -12.64 -14.88 18.68
N GLN A 353 -12.58 -13.76 19.42
CA GLN A 353 -12.24 -12.44 18.87
C GLN A 353 -10.81 -12.36 18.34
N LYS A 354 -9.85 -12.97 19.04
CA LYS A 354 -8.46 -13.04 18.60
C LYS A 354 -8.35 -13.89 17.34
N ASP A 355 -9.00 -15.04 17.31
CA ASP A 355 -8.98 -15.93 16.17
C ASP A 355 -9.61 -15.26 14.94
N ALA A 356 -10.62 -14.40 15.11
CA ALA A 356 -11.18 -13.57 14.04
C ALA A 356 -10.21 -12.46 13.59
N GLU A 357 -9.55 -11.78 14.53
CA GLU A 357 -8.54 -10.76 14.22
C GLU A 357 -7.39 -11.36 13.40
N ASP A 358 -6.93 -12.56 13.76
CA ASP A 358 -5.83 -13.23 13.07
C ASP A 358 -6.21 -13.61 11.63
N GLU A 359 -7.45 -14.05 11.37
CA GLU A 359 -7.94 -14.25 9.99
C GLU A 359 -8.00 -12.94 9.21
N LEU A 360 -8.51 -11.86 9.81
CA LEU A 360 -8.57 -10.57 9.12
C LEU A 360 -7.17 -10.00 8.82
N LYS A 361 -6.16 -10.28 9.67
CA LYS A 361 -4.76 -9.93 9.38
C LYS A 361 -4.21 -10.73 8.21
N GLU A 362 -4.47 -12.03 8.16
CA GLU A 362 -4.09 -12.88 7.03
C GLU A 362 -4.79 -12.43 5.74
N ALA A 363 -6.07 -12.01 5.82
CA ALA A 363 -6.78 -11.42 4.70
C ALA A 363 -6.11 -10.14 4.20
N LYS A 364 -5.80 -9.22 5.13
CA LYS A 364 -5.10 -7.97 4.83
C LYS A 364 -3.76 -8.24 4.15
N LYS A 365 -2.94 -9.12 4.71
CA LYS A 365 -1.62 -9.44 4.17
C LYS A 365 -1.71 -9.97 2.73
N LYS A 366 -2.64 -10.88 2.46
CA LYS A 366 -2.86 -11.41 1.10
C LYS A 366 -3.31 -10.32 0.11
N LEU A 367 -4.12 -9.37 0.56
CA LEU A 367 -4.52 -8.23 -0.25
C LEU A 367 -3.34 -7.29 -0.52
N GLU A 368 -2.47 -7.06 0.48
CA GLU A 368 -1.25 -6.26 0.34
C GLU A 368 -0.24 -6.90 -0.62
N ASP A 369 -0.01 -8.21 -0.48
CA ASP A 369 0.89 -8.96 -1.37
C ASP A 369 0.39 -8.91 -2.82
N ALA A 370 -0.92 -9.09 -3.04
CA ALA A 370 -1.52 -9.00 -4.37
C ALA A 370 -1.49 -7.56 -4.93
N LEU A 371 -1.77 -6.55 -4.09
CA LEU A 371 -1.66 -5.15 -4.48
C LEU A 371 -0.22 -4.78 -4.89
N ALA A 372 0.77 -5.26 -4.14
CA ALA A 372 2.18 -5.04 -4.48
C ALA A 372 2.53 -5.66 -5.84
N GLN A 373 2.08 -6.88 -6.10
CA GLN A 373 2.27 -7.54 -7.39
C GLN A 373 1.60 -6.78 -8.54
N LEU A 374 0.33 -6.37 -8.40
CA LEU A 374 -0.38 -5.62 -9.45
C LEU A 374 0.22 -4.23 -9.68
N ARG A 375 0.70 -3.55 -8.62
CA ARG A 375 1.38 -2.25 -8.75
C ARG A 375 2.72 -2.40 -9.47
N GLN A 376 3.46 -3.47 -9.20
CA GLN A 376 4.69 -3.78 -9.94
C GLN A 376 4.38 -4.05 -11.42
N GLU A 377 3.38 -4.87 -11.71
CA GLU A 377 2.93 -5.13 -13.09
C GLU A 377 2.50 -3.82 -13.78
N LEU A 378 1.79 -2.94 -13.07
CA LEU A 378 1.35 -1.64 -13.60
C LEU A 378 2.55 -0.78 -13.95
N GLN A 379 3.53 -0.69 -13.06
CA GLN A 379 4.75 0.07 -13.29
C GLN A 379 5.50 -0.44 -14.53
N GLU A 380 5.71 -1.75 -14.65
CA GLU A 380 6.39 -2.37 -15.80
C GLU A 380 5.62 -2.11 -17.12
N GLU A 381 4.30 -2.25 -17.10
CA GLU A 381 3.47 -2.08 -18.29
C GLU A 381 3.38 -0.60 -18.70
N VAL A 382 3.33 0.34 -17.74
CA VAL A 382 3.42 1.78 -17.98
C VAL A 382 4.78 2.13 -18.59
N LEU A 383 5.89 1.62 -18.03
CA LEU A 383 7.23 1.84 -18.56
C LEU A 383 7.36 1.41 -20.02
N ARG A 384 6.89 0.20 -20.34
CA ARG A 384 6.92 -0.34 -21.71
C ARG A 384 6.02 0.45 -22.66
N ALA A 385 4.81 0.82 -22.22
CA ALA A 385 3.90 1.64 -23.02
C ALA A 385 4.48 3.02 -23.33
N LEU A 386 5.18 3.64 -22.38
CA LEU A 386 5.86 4.92 -22.56
C LEU A 386 7.07 4.80 -23.47
N GLU A 387 7.88 3.74 -23.34
CA GLU A 387 9.05 3.51 -24.19
C GLU A 387 8.63 3.38 -25.66
N GLU A 388 7.59 2.59 -25.91
CA GLU A 388 7.03 2.38 -27.24
C GLU A 388 6.51 3.69 -27.86
N ARG A 389 5.72 4.45 -27.09
CA ARG A 389 5.20 5.76 -27.50
C ARG A 389 6.31 6.73 -27.83
N PHE A 390 7.29 6.90 -26.94
CA PHE A 390 8.39 7.84 -27.18
C PHE A 390 9.32 7.39 -28.31
N THR A 391 9.45 6.09 -28.56
CA THR A 391 10.20 5.56 -29.71
C THR A 391 9.51 5.94 -31.02
N ALA A 392 8.19 5.74 -31.12
CA ALA A 392 7.40 6.15 -32.27
C ALA A 392 7.44 7.67 -32.49
N MET A 393 7.28 8.44 -31.41
CA MET A 393 7.37 9.90 -31.45
C MET A 393 8.74 10.38 -31.94
N LEU A 394 9.84 9.78 -31.46
CA LEU A 394 11.19 10.13 -31.87
C LEU A 394 11.41 9.87 -33.35
N ALA A 395 11.00 8.70 -33.85
CA ALA A 395 11.13 8.35 -35.27
C ALA A 395 10.39 9.36 -36.16
N LYS A 396 9.15 9.73 -35.78
CA LYS A 396 8.33 10.71 -36.48
C LYS A 396 8.93 12.12 -36.40
N GLN A 397 9.45 12.53 -35.23
CA GLN A 397 10.10 13.83 -35.07
C GLN A 397 11.33 13.95 -35.97
N VAL A 398 12.21 12.94 -36.02
CA VAL A 398 13.41 12.94 -36.87
C VAL A 398 13.04 13.11 -38.35
N ALA A 399 11.96 12.44 -38.79
CA ALA A 399 11.44 12.58 -40.15
C ALA A 399 10.91 14.01 -40.42
N LEU A 400 10.16 14.60 -39.47
CA LEU A 400 9.64 15.96 -39.57
C LEU A 400 10.76 17.01 -39.60
N THR A 401 11.76 16.89 -38.72
CA THR A 401 12.95 17.76 -38.70
C THR A 401 13.70 17.72 -40.04
N SER A 402 13.86 16.52 -40.61
CA SER A 402 14.50 16.35 -41.90
C SER A 402 13.72 17.03 -43.02
N ARG A 403 12.37 16.89 -43.01
CA ARG A 403 11.48 17.59 -43.95
C ARG A 403 11.52 19.11 -43.78
N THR A 404 11.61 19.63 -42.56
CA THR A 404 11.79 21.07 -42.30
C THR A 404 13.08 21.58 -42.95
N LYS A 405 14.20 20.88 -42.75
CA LYS A 405 15.51 21.25 -43.34
C LYS A 405 15.46 21.26 -44.86
N VAL A 406 14.83 20.26 -45.48
CA VAL A 406 14.65 20.21 -46.94
C VAL A 406 13.77 21.37 -47.43
N THR A 407 12.66 21.63 -46.74
CA THR A 407 11.75 22.73 -47.06
C THR A 407 12.46 24.08 -46.96
N GLN A 408 13.30 24.28 -45.94
CA GLN A 408 14.10 25.49 -45.77
C GLN A 408 15.15 25.67 -46.88
N LYS A 409 15.84 24.60 -47.28
CA LYS A 409 16.77 24.64 -48.43
C LYS A 409 16.05 25.02 -49.72
N ARG A 410 14.88 24.42 -49.97
CA ARG A 410 14.04 24.73 -51.13
C ARG A 410 13.57 26.17 -51.12
N ARG A 411 13.12 26.67 -49.97
CA ARG A 411 12.71 28.06 -49.77
C ARG A 411 13.84 29.03 -50.12
N LYS A 412 15.04 28.86 -49.54
CA LYS A 412 16.21 29.70 -49.84
C LYS A 412 16.55 29.72 -51.34
N ARG A 413 16.48 28.58 -52.01
CA ARG A 413 16.72 28.49 -53.46
C ARG A 413 15.69 29.30 -54.26
N ILE A 414 14.41 29.22 -53.90
CA ILE A 414 13.35 29.96 -54.60
C ILE A 414 13.45 31.47 -54.31
N GLU A 415 13.69 31.87 -53.06
CA GLU A 415 13.87 33.28 -52.69
C GLU A 415 15.06 33.92 -53.41
N ALA A 416 16.15 33.17 -53.59
CA ALA A 416 17.32 33.62 -54.37
C ALA A 416 17.00 33.83 -55.87
N LEU A 417 16.04 33.10 -56.42
CA LEU A 417 15.67 33.16 -57.85
C LEU A 417 14.53 34.16 -58.14
N ALA A 418 13.56 34.30 -57.24
CA ALA A 418 12.31 35.01 -57.51
C ALA A 418 12.29 36.46 -57.02
N GLN A 419 13.19 36.88 -56.11
CA GLN A 419 13.28 38.22 -55.48
C GLN A 419 11.96 38.80 -54.90
N SER A 420 10.85 38.07 -54.91
CA SER A 420 9.51 38.62 -54.69
C SER A 420 9.05 38.63 -53.24
N GLY A 421 9.84 38.12 -52.28
CA GLY A 421 9.49 38.09 -50.86
C GLY A 421 8.23 37.26 -50.50
N ILE A 422 7.52 36.72 -51.49
CA ILE A 422 6.30 35.94 -51.35
C ILE A 422 6.66 34.47 -51.14
N VAL A 423 6.16 33.87 -50.05
CA VAL A 423 6.35 32.44 -49.78
C VAL A 423 5.60 31.59 -50.83
N PRO A 424 6.28 30.71 -51.58
CA PRO A 424 5.65 29.88 -52.61
C PRO A 424 4.59 28.93 -52.05
N THR A 425 3.54 28.66 -52.82
CA THR A 425 2.43 27.75 -52.43
C THR A 425 2.92 26.34 -52.07
N SER A 426 3.96 25.85 -52.74
CA SER A 426 4.58 24.55 -52.44
C SER A 426 5.26 24.52 -51.06
N ILE A 427 5.90 25.63 -50.65
CA ILE A 427 6.48 25.79 -49.30
C ILE A 427 5.36 25.89 -48.27
N LYS A 428 4.32 26.69 -48.53
CA LYS A 428 3.15 26.81 -47.63
C LYS A 428 2.50 25.45 -47.37
N THR A 429 2.33 24.64 -48.40
CA THR A 429 1.75 23.30 -48.31
C THR A 429 2.63 22.36 -47.48
N ALA A 430 3.95 22.35 -47.74
CA ALA A 430 4.90 21.56 -46.96
C ALA A 430 4.90 21.94 -45.48
N CYS A 431 4.89 23.24 -45.16
CA CYS A 431 4.88 23.73 -43.78
C CYS A 431 3.60 23.30 -43.04
N ARG A 432 2.43 23.39 -43.69
CA ARG A 432 1.16 22.91 -43.11
C ARG A 432 1.18 21.40 -42.82
N GLN A 433 1.76 20.60 -43.71
CA GLN A 433 1.89 19.16 -43.48
C GLN A 433 2.82 18.83 -42.31
N ILE A 434 3.97 19.52 -42.22
CA ILE A 434 4.90 19.33 -41.10
C ILE A 434 4.24 19.78 -39.80
N SER A 435 3.56 20.94 -39.78
CA SER A 435 2.82 21.42 -38.61
C SER A 435 1.75 20.44 -38.14
N LYS A 436 0.98 19.84 -39.06
CA LYS A 436 0.01 18.78 -38.71
C LYS A 436 0.69 17.58 -38.04
N GLY A 437 1.89 17.20 -38.51
CA GLY A 437 2.69 16.15 -37.88
C GLY A 437 3.13 16.51 -36.46
N GLU A 438 3.60 17.75 -36.24
CA GLU A 438 4.00 18.27 -34.93
C GLU A 438 2.81 18.35 -33.95
N ARG A 439 1.61 18.73 -34.42
CA ARG A 439 0.38 18.69 -33.61
C ARG A 439 -0.04 17.28 -33.22
N SER A 440 0.17 16.31 -34.11
CA SER A 440 -0.08 14.90 -33.80
C SER A 440 0.86 14.42 -32.70
N LEU A 441 2.14 14.78 -32.75
CA LEU A 441 3.10 14.48 -31.69
C LEU A 441 2.75 15.19 -30.38
N GLU A 442 2.26 16.44 -30.42
CA GLU A 442 1.75 17.12 -29.22
C GLU A 442 0.62 16.32 -28.56
N ALA A 443 -0.33 15.81 -29.35
CA ALA A 443 -1.44 15.02 -28.83
C ALA A 443 -0.94 13.70 -28.20
N GLU A 444 0.01 13.02 -28.84
CA GLU A 444 0.66 11.81 -28.30
C GLU A 444 1.38 12.12 -26.97
N ALA A 445 2.13 13.23 -26.89
CA ALA A 445 2.81 13.69 -25.67
C ALA A 445 1.83 13.98 -24.53
N ARG A 446 0.68 14.61 -24.83
CA ARG A 446 -0.38 14.88 -23.84
C ARG A 446 -1.05 13.60 -23.35
N SER A 447 -1.18 12.60 -24.22
CA SER A 447 -1.71 11.29 -23.82
C SER A 447 -0.76 10.57 -22.88
N ALA A 448 0.54 10.59 -23.18
CA ALA A 448 1.58 10.04 -22.30
C ALA A 448 1.62 10.78 -20.95
N LEU A 449 1.42 12.10 -20.95
CA LEU A 449 1.35 12.89 -19.71
C LEU A 449 0.20 12.45 -18.80
N ARG A 450 -0.99 12.18 -19.36
CA ARG A 450 -2.14 11.71 -18.56
C ARG A 450 -1.86 10.38 -17.87
N LEU A 451 -1.25 9.44 -18.60
CA LEU A 451 -0.87 8.14 -18.04
C LEU A 451 0.10 8.29 -16.85
N LEU A 452 1.03 9.25 -16.95
CA LEU A 452 1.98 9.55 -15.87
C LEU A 452 1.34 10.26 -14.67
N GLU A 453 0.36 11.13 -14.92
CA GLU A 453 -0.38 11.81 -13.85
C GLU A 453 -1.32 10.86 -13.10
N GLU A 454 -1.84 9.84 -13.79
CA GLU A 454 -2.67 8.76 -13.24
C GLU A 454 -1.88 7.77 -12.36
N GLU A 455 -0.59 7.58 -12.64
CA GLU A 455 0.30 6.69 -11.87
C GLU A 455 0.90 7.36 -10.63
N GLY A 456 1.05 8.69 -10.62
CA GLY A 456 1.27 9.49 -9.41
C GLY A 456 2.66 9.43 -8.75
N SER A 457 3.55 8.50 -9.13
CA SER A 457 4.79 8.22 -8.37
C SER A 457 5.95 9.19 -8.64
N THR A 458 5.86 9.98 -9.72
CA THR A 458 7.03 10.69 -10.26
C THR A 458 6.82 12.20 -10.34
N ALA A 459 7.72 12.98 -9.74
CA ALA A 459 7.56 14.44 -9.61
C ALA A 459 8.16 15.22 -10.80
N VAL A 460 9.25 14.72 -11.40
CA VAL A 460 9.97 15.43 -12.46
C VAL A 460 9.54 14.94 -13.84
N PHE A 461 9.37 13.63 -14.01
CA PHE A 461 9.05 13.01 -15.30
C PHE A 461 7.81 13.60 -16.00
N PRO A 462 6.65 13.79 -15.33
CA PRO A 462 5.47 14.41 -15.96
C PRO A 462 5.74 15.84 -16.44
N GLU A 463 6.50 16.63 -15.68
CA GLU A 463 6.81 18.02 -16.04
C GLU A 463 7.71 18.12 -17.28
N ILE A 464 8.58 17.12 -17.51
CA ILE A 464 9.41 17.03 -18.72
C ILE A 464 8.55 16.68 -19.94
N VAL A 465 7.62 15.73 -19.81
CA VAL A 465 6.69 15.37 -20.90
C VAL A 465 5.76 16.54 -21.23
N LYS A 466 5.35 17.32 -20.23
CA LYS A 466 4.60 18.56 -20.40
C LYS A 466 5.40 19.63 -21.14
N GLU A 467 6.71 19.75 -20.89
CA GLU A 467 7.60 20.64 -21.64
C GLU A 467 7.72 20.18 -23.10
N LEU A 468 7.90 18.88 -23.32
CA LEU A 468 7.93 18.26 -24.65
C LEU A 468 6.66 18.62 -25.46
N ALA A 469 5.48 18.45 -24.88
CA ALA A 469 4.21 18.81 -25.52
C ALA A 469 4.12 20.30 -25.88
N GLN A 470 4.63 21.18 -25.02
CA GLN A 470 4.63 22.63 -25.28
C GLN A 470 5.59 23.02 -26.40
N GLU A 471 6.78 22.41 -26.47
CA GLU A 471 7.72 22.69 -27.55
C GLU A 471 7.20 22.21 -28.91
N LEU A 472 6.58 21.02 -28.96
CA LEU A 472 5.88 20.51 -30.16
C LEU A 472 4.79 21.48 -30.64
N ARG A 473 3.96 21.98 -29.71
CA ARG A 473 2.91 22.99 -30.01
C ARG A 473 3.49 24.27 -30.61
N LYS A 474 4.60 24.76 -30.06
CA LYS A 474 5.25 25.99 -30.54
C LYS A 474 5.84 25.80 -31.94
N VAL A 475 6.52 24.67 -32.17
CA VAL A 475 7.06 24.32 -33.50
C VAL A 475 5.93 24.25 -34.53
N ALA A 476 4.81 23.62 -34.18
CA ALA A 476 3.63 23.56 -35.05
C ALA A 476 3.11 24.96 -35.43
N GLY A 477 3.00 25.88 -34.46
CA GLY A 477 2.53 27.25 -34.70
C GLY A 477 3.47 28.08 -35.58
N LEU A 478 4.79 27.91 -35.42
CA LEU A 478 5.78 28.56 -36.28
C LEU A 478 5.68 28.05 -37.72
N LEU A 479 5.54 26.74 -37.91
CA LEU A 479 5.35 26.13 -39.23
C LEU A 479 4.03 26.54 -39.89
N GLU A 480 2.95 26.72 -39.13
CA GLU A 480 1.68 27.28 -39.64
C GLU A 480 1.85 28.71 -40.14
N SER A 481 2.70 29.50 -39.47
CA SER A 481 3.11 30.84 -39.90
C SER A 481 4.11 30.80 -41.07
N PHE A 482 4.35 29.62 -41.64
CA PHE A 482 5.31 29.35 -42.71
C PHE A 482 6.75 29.69 -42.33
N GLU A 483 7.11 29.64 -41.05
CA GLU A 483 8.50 29.78 -40.60
C GLU A 483 9.21 28.43 -40.71
N THR A 484 10.37 28.43 -41.36
CA THR A 484 11.23 27.23 -41.55
C THR A 484 12.68 27.51 -41.16
N GLY A 485 12.89 28.60 -40.43
CA GLY A 485 14.21 29.12 -40.08
C GLY A 485 14.94 28.31 -39.01
N GLU A 486 16.10 28.83 -38.60
CA GLU A 486 16.95 28.21 -37.59
C GLU A 486 16.26 28.08 -36.23
N SER A 487 15.37 29.02 -35.88
CA SER A 487 14.54 28.98 -34.67
C SER A 487 13.69 27.69 -34.59
N VAL A 488 13.07 27.30 -35.69
CA VAL A 488 12.22 26.10 -35.79
C VAL A 488 13.08 24.84 -35.69
N THR A 489 14.18 24.79 -36.43
CA THR A 489 15.05 23.60 -36.47
C THR A 489 15.72 23.35 -35.11
N VAL A 490 16.13 24.41 -34.40
CA VAL A 490 16.73 24.27 -33.06
C VAL A 490 15.72 23.68 -32.07
N ARG A 491 14.46 24.14 -32.09
CA ARG A 491 13.41 23.57 -31.24
C ARG A 491 13.11 22.11 -31.56
N GLN A 492 12.98 21.77 -32.85
CA GLN A 492 12.79 20.37 -33.27
C GLN A 492 13.93 19.46 -32.80
N LEU A 493 15.18 19.94 -32.86
CA LEU A 493 16.33 19.19 -32.35
C LEU A 493 16.35 19.07 -30.81
N GLU A 494 15.85 20.07 -30.07
CA GLU A 494 15.68 19.93 -28.62
C GLU A 494 14.58 18.91 -28.29
N VAL A 495 13.46 18.88 -29.03
CA VAL A 495 12.43 17.83 -28.89
C VAL A 495 13.04 16.44 -29.11
N GLU A 496 13.84 16.25 -30.17
CA GLU A 496 14.54 14.97 -30.39
C GLU A 496 15.47 14.59 -29.23
N ARG A 497 16.18 15.55 -28.64
CA ARG A 497 17.08 15.30 -27.49
C ARG A 497 16.30 14.93 -26.24
N LEU A 498 15.18 15.61 -25.97
CA LEU A 498 14.32 15.29 -24.84
C LEU A 498 13.72 13.90 -24.97
N LEU A 499 13.20 13.54 -26.16
CA LEU A 499 12.69 12.20 -26.43
C LEU A 499 13.78 11.12 -26.24
N LYS A 500 15.02 11.38 -26.67
CA LYS A 500 16.14 10.45 -26.44
C LYS A 500 16.49 10.30 -24.96
N ALA A 501 16.49 11.40 -24.21
CA ALA A 501 16.77 11.36 -22.77
C ALA A 501 15.66 10.61 -21.99
N LEU A 502 14.39 10.81 -22.37
CA LEU A 502 13.25 10.07 -21.83
C LEU A 502 13.38 8.57 -22.14
N LEU A 503 13.72 8.21 -23.38
CA LEU A 503 13.92 6.80 -23.76
C LEU A 503 15.11 6.15 -23.06
N GLU A 504 16.23 6.86 -22.90
CA GLU A 504 17.38 6.34 -22.15
C GLU A 504 17.04 6.09 -20.68
N ALA A 505 16.25 6.98 -20.06
CA ALA A 505 15.78 6.82 -18.69
C ALA A 505 14.85 5.60 -18.56
N LEU A 506 13.86 5.46 -19.46
CA LEU A 506 12.92 4.36 -19.44
C LEU A 506 13.60 3.01 -19.69
N ARG A 507 14.47 2.90 -20.70
CA ARG A 507 15.18 1.65 -21.02
C ARG A 507 16.05 1.17 -19.87
N LYS A 508 16.77 2.09 -19.22
CA LYS A 508 17.59 1.74 -18.05
C LYS A 508 16.74 1.23 -16.89
N GLN A 509 15.54 1.78 -16.71
CA GLN A 509 14.65 1.30 -15.67
C GLN A 509 14.06 -0.07 -16.03
N ILE A 510 13.69 -0.29 -17.30
CA ILE A 510 13.22 -1.59 -17.77
C ILE A 510 14.33 -2.64 -17.61
N GLU A 511 15.56 -2.34 -18.02
CA GLU A 511 16.72 -3.22 -17.84
C GLU A 511 16.98 -3.53 -16.35
N TYR A 512 16.89 -2.53 -15.47
CA TYR A 512 17.03 -2.73 -14.03
C TYR A 512 15.95 -3.66 -13.46
N ASN A 513 14.69 -3.47 -13.86
CA ASN A 513 13.57 -4.30 -13.45
C ASN A 513 13.68 -5.75 -14.00
N ASP A 514 14.23 -5.92 -15.21
CA ASP A 514 14.43 -7.24 -15.83
C ASP A 514 15.62 -8.01 -15.19
N ASP A 515 16.69 -7.31 -14.79
CA ASP A 515 17.90 -7.91 -14.17
C ASP A 515 17.71 -8.28 -12.68
N GLU A 516 16.89 -7.56 -11.93
CA GLU A 516 16.57 -7.89 -10.53
C GLU A 516 15.36 -8.82 -10.39
N SER A 517 15.52 -10.10 -10.75
CA SER A 517 14.57 -11.17 -10.39
C SER A 517 14.59 -11.54 -8.88
N LYS A 518 14.92 -10.60 -7.98
CA LYS A 518 14.92 -10.83 -6.52
C LYS A 518 13.64 -10.29 -5.89
N PRO A 519 13.07 -11.00 -4.89
CA PRO A 519 11.93 -10.49 -4.15
C PRO A 519 12.39 -9.29 -3.32
N SER A 520 12.14 -8.08 -3.83
CA SER A 520 12.22 -6.87 -3.03
C SER A 520 11.25 -7.03 -1.85
N GLN A 521 11.71 -6.68 -0.64
CA GLN A 521 10.82 -6.59 0.52
C GLN A 521 9.61 -5.73 0.17
N PRO A 522 8.42 -6.04 0.73
CA PRO A 522 7.22 -5.22 0.56
C PRO A 522 7.48 -3.87 1.24
N ASN A 523 8.09 -2.96 0.49
CA ASN A 523 8.22 -1.57 0.90
C ASN A 523 6.89 -0.93 0.53
N ASP A 524 6.13 -0.48 1.54
CA ASP A 524 4.77 0.07 1.44
C ASP A 524 4.76 1.48 0.78
N GLY A 525 5.85 1.86 0.12
CA GLY A 525 6.03 3.11 -0.62
C GLY A 525 5.93 2.88 -2.12
N GLU A 526 5.15 3.72 -2.80
CA GLU A 526 5.14 3.82 -4.26
C GLU A 526 6.56 4.06 -4.78
N GLN A 527 7.16 3.04 -5.40
CA GLN A 527 8.46 3.18 -6.02
C GLN A 527 8.35 4.16 -7.19
N PRO A 528 9.26 5.14 -7.32
CA PRO A 528 9.20 6.08 -8.42
C PRO A 528 9.38 5.37 -9.76
N LEU A 529 8.59 5.76 -10.76
CA LEU A 529 8.60 5.17 -12.10
C LEU A 529 10.00 5.17 -12.74
N VAL A 530 10.84 6.16 -12.42
CA VAL A 530 12.23 6.24 -12.85
C VAL A 530 13.11 6.63 -11.66
N PRO A 531 14.38 6.19 -11.61
CA PRO A 531 15.22 6.44 -10.47
C PRO A 531 15.62 7.91 -10.43
N LEU A 532 15.92 8.42 -9.24
CA LEU A 532 16.33 9.82 -9.04
C LEU A 532 17.50 10.23 -9.93
N SER A 533 18.45 9.31 -10.15
CA SER A 533 19.61 9.55 -11.03
C SER A 533 19.18 9.80 -12.49
N ALA A 534 18.10 9.18 -12.94
CA ALA A 534 17.50 9.46 -14.25
C ALA A 534 16.79 10.82 -14.24
N GLU A 535 15.99 11.14 -13.21
CA GLU A 535 15.35 12.46 -13.06
C GLU A 535 16.37 13.61 -13.13
N LEU A 536 17.52 13.47 -12.45
CA LEU A 536 18.62 14.43 -12.49
C LEU A 536 19.25 14.57 -13.89
N ARG A 537 19.46 13.46 -14.61
CA ARG A 537 19.99 13.49 -15.99
C ARG A 537 19.02 14.19 -16.94
N MET A 538 17.72 13.96 -16.78
CA MET A 538 16.71 14.63 -17.61
C MET A 538 16.61 16.13 -17.28
N LEU A 539 16.71 16.49 -16.00
CA LEU A 539 16.81 17.90 -15.57
C LEU A 539 18.04 18.59 -16.15
N ARG A 540 19.20 17.92 -16.15
CA ARG A 540 20.41 18.40 -16.82
C ARG A 540 20.19 18.57 -18.33
N THR A 541 19.49 17.64 -18.97
CA THR A 541 19.17 17.73 -20.41
C THR A 541 18.35 18.98 -20.72
N LEU A 542 17.37 19.33 -19.88
CA LEU A 542 16.62 20.59 -20.00
C LEU A 542 17.52 21.81 -19.84
N GLN A 543 18.40 21.84 -18.84
CA GLN A 543 19.34 22.95 -18.62
C GLN A 543 20.29 23.13 -19.82
N GLU A 544 20.82 22.05 -20.37
CA GLU A 544 21.65 22.11 -21.58
C GLU A 544 20.87 22.62 -22.79
N GLY A 545 19.57 22.31 -22.88
CA GLY A 545 18.67 22.84 -23.89
C GLY A 545 18.50 24.35 -23.80
N VAL A 546 18.30 24.88 -22.59
CA VAL A 546 18.29 26.34 -22.32
C VAL A 546 19.61 26.96 -22.80
N ASN A 547 20.75 26.40 -22.41
CA ASN A 547 22.07 26.89 -22.81
C ASN A 547 22.24 26.93 -24.33
N ARG A 548 21.76 25.91 -25.05
CA ARG A 548 21.80 25.87 -26.53
C ARG A 548 20.91 26.93 -27.15
N LYS A 549 19.68 27.11 -26.67
CA LYS A 549 18.76 28.17 -27.14
C LYS A 549 19.36 29.56 -26.93
N THR A 550 19.95 29.83 -25.77
CA THR A 550 20.61 31.12 -25.47
C THR A 550 21.80 31.38 -26.39
N LYS A 551 22.62 30.37 -26.68
CA LYS A 551 23.73 30.49 -27.67
C LYS A 551 23.21 30.86 -29.06
N VAL A 552 22.07 30.32 -29.49
CA VAL A 552 21.44 30.66 -30.77
C VAL A 552 20.88 32.08 -30.76
N VAL A 553 20.19 32.48 -29.68
CA VAL A 553 19.68 33.85 -29.48
C VAL A 553 20.79 34.89 -29.60
N ASN A 554 21.99 34.60 -29.08
CA ASN A 554 23.15 35.48 -29.17
C ASN A 554 23.68 35.64 -30.61
N LYS A 555 23.54 34.61 -31.44
CA LYS A 555 23.97 34.62 -32.85
C LYS A 555 22.91 35.18 -33.80
N MET A 556 21.63 35.19 -33.39
CA MET A 556 20.53 35.68 -34.21
C MET A 556 20.52 37.22 -34.33
N LYS A 557 20.15 37.72 -35.51
CA LYS A 557 19.90 39.15 -35.73
C LYS A 557 18.70 39.61 -34.88
N LYS A 558 18.69 40.90 -34.48
CA LYS A 558 17.53 41.50 -33.80
C LYS A 558 16.29 41.36 -34.67
N GLY A 559 15.19 40.88 -34.09
CA GLY A 559 13.95 40.61 -34.81
C GLY A 559 12.97 39.81 -33.94
N LYS A 560 11.75 39.63 -34.45
CA LYS A 560 10.66 38.95 -33.75
C LYS A 560 11.04 37.53 -33.28
N SER A 561 11.59 36.71 -34.18
CA SER A 561 11.98 35.32 -33.87
C SER A 561 13.11 35.22 -32.83
N ARG A 562 14.00 36.21 -32.74
CA ARG A 562 15.04 36.26 -31.68
C ARG A 562 14.41 36.55 -30.32
N LYS A 563 13.48 37.50 -30.25
CA LYS A 563 12.79 37.87 -29.01
C LYS A 563 11.98 36.69 -28.49
N GLU A 564 11.21 36.03 -29.35
CA GLU A 564 10.41 34.86 -28.98
C GLU A 564 11.26 33.68 -28.50
N LEU A 565 12.42 33.43 -29.11
CA LEU A 565 13.35 32.39 -28.65
C LEU A 565 14.02 32.74 -27.31
N ALA A 566 14.30 34.02 -27.07
CA ALA A 566 14.86 34.50 -25.80
C ALA A 566 13.85 34.40 -24.65
N ASP A 567 12.60 34.84 -24.89
CA ASP A 567 11.51 34.76 -23.91
C ASP A 567 11.23 33.30 -23.52
N ASP A 568 11.31 32.38 -24.48
CA ASP A 568 11.15 30.96 -24.22
C ASP A 568 12.31 30.35 -23.44
N ALA A 569 13.55 30.72 -23.74
CA ALA A 569 14.72 30.25 -22.98
C ALA A 569 14.62 30.70 -21.51
N ALA A 570 14.22 31.94 -21.25
CA ALA A 570 14.02 32.47 -19.90
C ALA A 570 12.89 31.75 -19.14
N ARG A 571 11.77 31.45 -19.81
CA ARG A 571 10.68 30.66 -19.22
C ARG A 571 11.11 29.24 -18.85
N GLN A 572 11.86 28.58 -19.74
CA GLN A 572 12.40 27.25 -19.48
C GLN A 572 13.41 27.25 -18.32
N GLU A 573 14.27 28.26 -18.24
CA GLU A 573 15.22 28.43 -17.13
C GLU A 573 14.51 28.55 -15.77
N GLY A 574 13.46 29.38 -15.69
CA GLY A 574 12.65 29.51 -14.48
C GLY A 574 11.98 28.19 -14.06
N ARG A 575 11.54 27.39 -15.04
CA ARG A 575 10.97 26.05 -14.79
C ARG A 575 12.01 25.04 -14.32
N VAL A 576 13.18 25.00 -14.96
CA VAL A 576 14.29 24.14 -14.52
C VAL A 576 14.64 24.46 -13.07
N GLY A 577 14.80 25.74 -12.71
CA GLY A 577 15.02 26.14 -11.32
C GLY A 577 13.89 25.73 -10.36
N GLY A 578 12.63 25.75 -10.83
CA GLY A 578 11.49 25.21 -10.08
C GLY A 578 11.57 23.71 -9.83
N LEU A 579 11.89 22.93 -10.87
CA LEU A 579 12.05 21.47 -10.78
C LEU A 579 13.24 21.08 -9.91
N THR A 580 14.36 21.79 -10.00
CA THR A 580 15.53 21.60 -9.13
C THR A 580 15.15 21.75 -7.65
N ARG A 581 14.36 22.77 -7.31
CA ARG A 581 13.87 22.97 -5.93
C ARG A 581 12.90 21.88 -5.50
N LYS A 582 11.96 21.47 -6.37
CA LYS A 582 11.05 20.36 -6.06
C LYS A 582 11.81 19.07 -5.75
N LEU A 583 12.83 18.76 -6.57
CA LEU A 583 13.66 17.57 -6.40
C LEU A 583 14.50 17.62 -5.12
N ALA A 584 15.09 18.79 -4.82
CA ALA A 584 15.83 19.00 -3.56
C ALA A 584 14.93 18.83 -2.32
N ASN A 585 13.69 19.32 -2.38
CA ASN A 585 12.74 19.14 -1.29
C ASN A 585 12.28 17.67 -1.13
N LYS A 586 12.20 16.90 -2.22
CA LYS A 586 11.88 15.46 -2.17
C LYS A 586 13.01 14.70 -1.49
N LEU A 587 14.25 14.96 -1.89
CA LEU A 587 15.46 14.42 -1.27
C LEU A 587 15.51 14.65 0.25
N GLN A 588 15.20 15.88 0.70
CA GLN A 588 15.18 16.19 2.13
C GLN A 588 14.06 15.49 2.92
N LYS A 589 12.95 15.12 2.26
CA LYS A 589 11.85 14.37 2.90
C LYS A 589 12.16 12.89 3.00
N ASP A 590 12.82 12.33 1.97
CA ASP A 590 13.22 10.93 1.97
C ASP A 590 14.31 10.69 3.05
N GLU A 591 15.29 11.61 3.19
CA GLU A 591 16.28 11.58 4.29
C GLU A 591 15.66 11.70 5.69
N GLY A 592 14.58 12.49 5.83
CA GLY A 592 13.90 12.67 7.12
C GLY A 592 13.01 11.49 7.56
N ASN A 593 12.68 10.57 6.65
CA ASN A 593 11.91 9.35 6.95
C ASN A 593 12.81 8.18 7.35
N GLU A 594 14.07 8.14 6.88
CA GLU A 594 15.06 7.12 7.32
C GLU A 594 15.52 7.34 8.78
N ASP A 595 15.58 8.59 9.25
CA ASP A 595 15.95 8.90 10.65
C ASP A 595 14.82 8.66 11.68
N GLY A 596 13.64 8.23 11.23
CA GLY A 596 12.44 8.01 12.06
C GLY A 596 12.17 6.56 12.45
N GLU A 597 12.85 5.57 11.84
CA GLU A 597 12.65 4.14 12.11
C GLU A 597 13.59 3.55 13.17
N ASP A 598 14.53 4.34 13.70
CA ASP A 598 15.50 3.92 14.73
C ASP A 598 15.32 4.66 16.08
N LYS A 599 14.06 4.90 16.52
CA LYS A 599 13.75 5.36 17.88
C LYS A 599 12.64 4.61 18.59
#